data_AF-A0A8J6PQX2-F1
#
_entry.id   AF-A0A8J6PQX2-F1
#
_cell.length_a   1.000
_cell.length_b   1.000
_cell.length_c   1.000
_cell.angle_alpha   90.00
_cell.angle_beta   90.00
_cell.angle_gamma   90.00
#
_symmetry.space_group_name_H-M   'P 1'
#
loop_
_entity.id
_entity.type
_entity.pdbx_description
1 polymer ?
#
loop_
_entity_poly.entity_id
_entity_poly.type
_entity_poly.pdbx_seq_one_letter_code
_entity_poly.pdbx_strand_id
1 'polypeptide(L)'
;MGNGSTSVQAGAGVADSIAVRRRELLRRRLAEQGLAAAPQKTVAAPRNPDERFPLSEGQQRMWFVQQVDPAGTTLNICVGFTLHGPLDADRLRGAFARVVATHDILRTTYHADPTRTAYQTVAATARVELPV
;
A
#
# COMPACT_ATOMS: atom_id res chain seq x y z
N MET A 1 -13.69 55.63 25.94
CA MET A 1 -12.44 54.90 26.26
C MET A 1 -12.68 53.40 26.13
N GLY A 2 -11.84 52.70 25.35
CA GLY A 2 -11.54 51.24 25.36
C GLY A 2 -12.64 50.29 24.85
N ASN A 3 -12.66 49.81 23.60
CA ASN A 3 -11.78 48.85 22.88
C ASN A 3 -12.00 47.37 23.21
N GLY A 4 -12.50 46.62 22.22
CA GLY A 4 -11.89 45.39 21.70
C GLY A 4 -12.15 44.07 22.43
N SER A 5 -12.76 43.10 21.72
CA SER A 5 -12.25 41.72 21.60
C SER A 5 -13.12 40.91 20.64
N THR A 6 -12.76 40.96 19.35
CA THR A 6 -13.24 40.03 18.33
C THR A 6 -12.35 38.78 18.41
N SER A 7 -12.85 37.68 18.98
CA SER A 7 -12.07 36.45 19.11
C SER A 7 -12.19 35.56 17.86
N VAL A 8 -11.01 35.20 17.38
CA VAL A 8 -10.68 34.36 16.22
C VAL A 8 -11.23 32.94 16.40
N GLN A 9 -12.27 32.57 15.64
CA GLN A 9 -12.76 31.18 15.58
C GLN A 9 -12.97 30.64 14.16
N ALA A 10 -12.68 31.44 13.12
CA ALA A 10 -12.91 31.06 11.71
C ALA A 10 -11.76 30.25 11.05
N GLY A 11 -10.57 30.20 11.66
CA GLY A 11 -9.36 29.65 10.99
C GLY A 11 -9.30 28.13 10.86
N ALA A 12 -9.83 27.38 11.83
CA ALA A 12 -9.72 25.92 11.85
C ALA A 12 -10.64 25.23 10.82
N GLY A 13 -11.86 25.75 10.63
CA GLY A 13 -12.84 25.19 9.68
C GLY A 13 -12.45 25.41 8.21
N VAL A 14 -11.79 26.53 7.89
CA VAL A 14 -11.33 26.81 6.53
C VAL A 14 -10.15 25.92 6.14
N ALA A 15 -9.18 25.72 7.04
CA ALA A 15 -8.04 24.84 6.79
C ALA A 15 -8.46 23.37 6.58
N ASP A 16 -9.42 22.90 7.35
CA ASP A 16 -10.00 21.55 7.18
C ASP A 16 -10.76 21.44 5.85
N SER A 17 -11.49 22.50 5.44
CA SER A 17 -12.14 22.56 4.13
C SER A 17 -11.15 22.51 2.95
N ILE A 18 -9.98 23.16 3.08
CA ILE A 18 -8.92 23.14 2.06
C ILE A 18 -8.27 21.76 1.98
N ALA A 19 -8.02 21.12 3.12
CA ALA A 19 -7.47 19.76 3.15
C ALA A 19 -8.43 18.75 2.50
N VAL A 20 -9.73 18.85 2.80
CA VAL A 20 -10.79 18.05 2.18
C VAL A 20 -10.86 18.31 0.66
N ARG A 21 -10.85 19.59 0.24
CA ARG A 21 -10.87 19.98 -1.18
C ARG A 21 -9.66 19.44 -1.94
N ARG A 22 -8.46 19.55 -1.35
CA ARG A 22 -7.21 19.06 -1.95
C ARG A 22 -7.22 17.54 -2.08
N ARG A 23 -7.74 16.83 -1.08
CA ARG A 23 -7.92 15.37 -1.12
C ARG A 23 -8.88 14.96 -2.24
N GLU A 24 -9.95 15.71 -2.43
CA GLU A 24 -10.92 15.46 -3.51
C GLU A 24 -10.31 15.71 -4.90
N LEU A 25 -9.57 16.80 -5.09
CA LEU A 25 -8.86 17.07 -6.33
C LEU A 25 -7.83 15.98 -6.66
N LEU A 26 -7.13 15.46 -5.64
CA LEU A 26 -6.22 14.33 -5.81
C LEU A 26 -6.96 13.07 -6.26
N ARG A 27 -8.10 12.73 -5.63
CA ARG A 27 -8.91 11.58 -6.03
C ARG A 27 -9.34 11.65 -7.50
N ARG A 28 -9.78 12.83 -7.94
CA ARG A 28 -10.18 13.05 -9.34
C ARG A 28 -9.01 12.85 -10.31
N ARG A 29 -7.84 13.43 -10.01
CA ARG A 29 -6.64 13.23 -10.84
C ARG A 29 -6.21 11.78 -10.91
N LEU A 30 -6.28 11.04 -9.80
CA LEU A 30 -5.98 9.60 -9.79
C LEU A 30 -6.97 8.82 -10.67
N ALA A 31 -8.25 9.19 -10.67
CA ALA A 31 -9.26 8.56 -11.53
C ALA A 31 -9.02 8.82 -13.02
N GLU A 32 -8.70 10.07 -13.38
CA GLU A 32 -8.34 10.44 -14.76
C GLU A 32 -7.11 9.69 -15.27
N GLN A 33 -6.16 9.39 -14.38
CA GLN A 33 -4.96 8.61 -14.70
C GLN A 33 -5.19 7.08 -14.67
N GLY A 34 -6.41 6.61 -14.45
CA GLY A 34 -6.72 5.17 -14.33
C GLY A 34 -6.15 4.51 -13.06
N LEU A 35 -5.69 5.32 -12.10
CA LEU A 35 -5.11 4.91 -10.82
C LEU A 35 -6.13 4.95 -9.67
N ALA A 36 -7.37 5.34 -9.94
CA ALA A 36 -8.44 5.22 -8.94
C ALA A 36 -8.84 3.75 -8.81
N ALA A 37 -8.50 3.15 -7.68
CA ALA A 37 -9.09 1.88 -7.29
C ALA A 37 -10.60 2.06 -7.09
N ALA A 38 -11.40 1.19 -7.71
CA ALA A 38 -12.76 0.96 -7.23
C ALA A 38 -12.68 0.58 -5.74
N PRO A 39 -13.68 0.94 -4.91
CA PRO A 39 -13.71 0.49 -3.52
C PRO A 39 -13.88 -1.04 -3.48
N GLN A 40 -12.77 -1.76 -3.60
CA GLN A 40 -12.70 -3.17 -3.26
C GLN A 40 -12.66 -3.25 -1.74
N LYS A 41 -13.64 -3.95 -1.17
CA LYS A 41 -13.65 -4.27 0.25
C LYS A 41 -12.53 -5.28 0.51
N THR A 42 -11.30 -4.79 0.65
CA THR A 42 -10.16 -5.60 1.07
C THR A 42 -10.31 -5.82 2.57
N VAL A 43 -11.07 -6.85 2.95
CA VAL A 43 -11.10 -7.31 4.33
C VAL A 43 -9.89 -8.21 4.47
N ALA A 44 -8.83 -7.70 5.11
CA ALA A 44 -7.78 -8.55 5.64
C ALA A 44 -8.41 -9.39 6.75
N ALA A 45 -8.91 -10.58 6.39
CA ALA A 45 -9.29 -11.55 7.40
C ALA A 45 -8.01 -11.97 8.13
N PRO A 46 -8.03 -12.12 9.46
CA PRO A 46 -6.88 -12.66 10.18
C PRO A 46 -6.59 -14.06 9.61
N ARG A 47 -5.47 -14.18 8.90
CA ARG A 47 -4.92 -15.45 8.41
C ARG A 47 -3.99 -16.00 9.47
N ASN A 48 -4.02 -17.32 9.68
CA ASN A 48 -3.00 -17.97 10.46
C ASN A 48 -1.68 -17.94 9.65
N PRO A 49 -0.59 -17.37 10.18
CA PRO A 49 0.68 -17.26 9.44
C PRO A 49 1.28 -18.62 9.03
N ASP A 50 0.91 -19.70 9.72
CA ASP A 50 1.39 -21.05 9.41
C ASP A 50 0.49 -21.81 8.42
N GLU A 51 -0.64 -21.22 8.03
CA GLU A 51 -1.57 -21.83 7.09
C GLU A 51 -1.00 -21.83 5.67
N ARG A 52 -0.97 -23.02 5.06
CA ARG A 52 -0.46 -23.22 3.70
C ARG A 52 -1.61 -23.21 2.71
N PHE A 53 -1.50 -22.36 1.70
CA PHE A 53 -2.45 -22.31 0.59
C PHE A 53 -1.77 -22.79 -0.70
N PRO A 54 -2.52 -23.45 -1.60
CA PRO A 54 -2.02 -23.72 -2.94
C PRO A 54 -1.82 -22.41 -3.71
N LEU A 55 -0.86 -22.40 -4.64
CA LEU A 55 -0.70 -21.31 -5.61
C LEU A 55 -1.79 -21.41 -6.67
N SER A 56 -2.22 -20.26 -7.19
CA SER A 56 -2.97 -20.23 -8.45
C SER A 56 -2.07 -20.62 -9.63
N GLU A 57 -2.68 -21.06 -10.74
CA GLU A 57 -1.99 -21.39 -11.99
C GLU A 57 -1.07 -20.27 -12.51
N GLY A 58 -1.49 -19.01 -12.33
CA GLY A 58 -0.67 -17.85 -12.68
C GLY A 58 0.56 -17.72 -11.78
N GLN A 59 0.37 -17.86 -10.47
CA GLN A 59 1.45 -17.81 -9.49
C GLN A 59 2.43 -18.98 -9.67
N GLN A 60 1.95 -20.19 -9.94
CA GLN A 60 2.81 -21.36 -10.13
C GLN A 60 3.73 -21.20 -11.35
N ARG A 61 3.21 -20.67 -12.47
CA ARG A 61 4.02 -20.34 -13.65
C ARG A 61 5.08 -19.29 -13.33
N MET A 62 4.69 -18.22 -12.64
CA MET A 62 5.60 -17.14 -12.25
C MET A 62 6.70 -17.65 -11.31
N TRP A 63 6.32 -18.46 -10.32
CA TRP A 63 7.25 -19.09 -9.39
C TRP A 63 8.25 -19.99 -10.13
N PHE A 64 7.78 -20.82 -11.06
CA PHE A 64 8.66 -21.66 -11.87
C PHE A 64 9.68 -20.83 -12.65
N VAL A 65 9.26 -19.74 -13.30
CA VAL A 65 10.17 -18.85 -14.03
C VAL A 65 11.23 -18.26 -13.09
N GLN A 66 10.86 -17.81 -11.89
CA GLN A 66 11.83 -17.31 -10.90
C GLN A 66 12.81 -18.40 -10.41
N GLN A 67 12.39 -19.67 -10.33
CA GLN A 67 13.28 -20.76 -9.91
C GLN A 67 14.35 -21.10 -10.97
N VAL A 68 14.12 -20.78 -12.24
CA VAL A 68 15.10 -21.02 -13.32
C VAL A 68 16.29 -20.07 -13.21
N ASP A 69 16.04 -18.80 -12.86
CA ASP A 69 17.07 -17.79 -12.59
C ASP A 69 16.71 -17.02 -11.31
N PRO A 70 17.13 -17.52 -10.13
CA PRO A 70 16.77 -16.91 -8.84
C PRO A 70 17.31 -15.49 -8.65
N ALA A 71 18.40 -15.14 -9.33
CA ALA A 71 19.00 -13.80 -9.30
C ALA A 71 18.42 -12.87 -10.38
N GLY A 72 17.64 -13.42 -11.30
CA GLY A 72 17.02 -12.71 -12.41
C GLY A 72 16.00 -11.68 -11.94
N THR A 73 15.95 -10.55 -12.63
CA THR A 73 15.01 -9.45 -12.39
C THR A 73 13.88 -9.40 -13.41
N THR A 74 13.75 -10.42 -14.25
CA THR A 74 12.79 -10.49 -15.36
C THR A 74 11.34 -10.25 -14.92
N LEU A 75 11.02 -10.65 -13.68
CA LEU A 75 9.67 -10.56 -13.12
C LEU A 75 9.45 -9.31 -12.27
N ASN A 76 10.43 -8.40 -12.20
CA ASN A 76 10.31 -7.16 -11.46
C ASN A 76 9.51 -6.13 -12.26
N ILE A 77 8.46 -5.60 -11.65
CA ILE A 77 7.72 -4.46 -12.16
C ILE A 77 8.12 -3.24 -11.33
N CYS A 78 8.85 -2.31 -11.95
CA CYS A 78 9.33 -1.10 -11.29
C CYS A 78 8.48 0.10 -11.71
N VAL A 79 8.00 0.87 -10.74
CA VAL A 79 7.27 2.12 -10.97
C VAL A 79 7.89 3.22 -10.10
N GLY A 80 8.11 4.39 -10.69
CA GLY A 80 8.66 5.56 -10.01
C GLY A 80 7.67 6.72 -10.04
N PHE A 81 7.61 7.50 -8.96
CA PHE A 81 6.78 8.70 -8.85
C PHE A 81 7.62 9.88 -8.37
N THR A 82 7.45 11.03 -9.02
CA THR A 82 8.04 12.30 -8.57
C THR A 82 7.02 13.05 -7.73
N LEU A 83 7.34 13.29 -6.47
CA LEU A 83 6.53 14.09 -5.56
C LEU A 83 7.10 15.52 -5.48
N HIS A 84 6.23 16.51 -5.62
CA HIS A 84 6.61 17.92 -5.53
C HIS A 84 6.12 18.55 -4.21
N GLY A 85 7.01 19.28 -3.55
CA GLY A 85 6.76 19.98 -2.29
C GLY A 85 7.32 19.25 -1.06
N PRO A 86 7.03 19.75 0.15
CA PRO A 86 7.52 19.14 1.38
C PRO A 86 6.91 17.75 1.58
N LEU A 87 7.76 16.76 1.83
CA LEU A 87 7.37 15.38 2.12
C LEU A 87 7.45 15.12 3.63
N ASP A 88 6.35 14.63 4.20
CA ASP A 88 6.31 14.11 5.57
C ASP A 88 6.61 12.61 5.53
N ALA A 89 7.84 12.25 5.91
CA ALA A 89 8.33 10.88 5.86
C ALA A 89 7.56 9.93 6.80
N ASP A 90 7.12 10.41 7.97
CA ASP A 90 6.34 9.60 8.92
C ASP A 90 4.95 9.28 8.38
N ARG A 91 4.30 10.28 7.78
CA ARG A 91 3.02 10.04 7.10
C ARG A 91 3.17 9.08 5.92
N LEU A 92 4.25 9.19 5.16
CA LEU A 92 4.51 8.28 4.05
C LEU A 92 4.70 6.84 4.56
N ARG A 93 5.55 6.64 5.58
CA ARG A 93 5.74 5.34 6.24
C ARG A 93 4.41 4.76 6.73
N GLY A 94 3.60 5.56 7.41
CA GLY A 94 2.28 5.14 7.89
C GLY A 94 1.32 4.75 6.77
N ALA A 95 1.34 5.48 5.66
CA ALA A 95 0.52 5.15 4.48
C ALA A 95 0.94 3.81 3.86
N PHE A 96 2.24 3.57 3.65
CA PHE A 96 2.73 2.29 3.13
C PHE A 96 2.43 1.13 4.08
N ALA A 97 2.65 1.30 5.38
CA ALA A 97 2.34 0.28 6.39
C ALA A 97 0.86 -0.11 6.34
N ARG A 98 -0.04 0.86 6.16
CA ARG A 98 -1.47 0.61 6.02
C ARG A 98 -1.81 -0.17 4.74
N VAL A 99 -1.19 0.16 3.61
CA VAL A 99 -1.38 -0.58 2.36
C VAL A 99 -0.94 -2.04 2.54
N VAL A 100 0.24 -2.28 3.09
CA VAL A 100 0.76 -3.64 3.34
C VAL A 100 -0.15 -4.42 4.30
N ALA A 101 -0.63 -3.79 5.37
CA ALA A 101 -1.55 -4.42 6.31
C ALA A 101 -2.91 -4.76 5.69
N THR A 102 -3.36 -3.97 4.71
CA THR A 102 -4.66 -4.15 4.03
C THR A 102 -4.62 -5.25 2.96
N HIS A 103 -3.46 -5.50 2.34
CA HIS A 103 -3.32 -6.40 1.20
C HIS A 103 -2.49 -7.65 1.53
N ASP A 104 -3.15 -8.82 1.60
CA ASP A 104 -2.49 -10.11 1.88
C ASP A 104 -1.35 -10.42 0.91
N ILE A 105 -1.51 -10.10 -0.39
CA ILE A 105 -0.51 -10.40 -1.41
C ILE A 105 0.85 -9.73 -1.14
N LEU A 106 0.87 -8.56 -0.48
CA LEU A 106 2.10 -7.86 -0.10
C LEU A 106 2.80 -8.49 1.11
N ARG A 107 2.16 -9.47 1.74
CA ARG A 107 2.66 -10.24 2.90
C ARG A 107 2.75 -11.74 2.58
N THR A 108 2.55 -12.12 1.32
CA THR A 108 2.61 -13.50 0.87
C THR A 108 4.05 -13.91 0.59
N THR A 109 4.44 -15.08 1.10
CA THR A 109 5.72 -15.73 0.76
C THR A 109 5.47 -17.10 0.14
N TYR A 110 6.30 -17.47 -0.85
CA TYR A 110 6.21 -18.72 -1.59
C TYR A 110 7.31 -19.68 -1.15
N HIS A 111 6.94 -20.93 -0.95
CA HIS A 111 7.82 -22.00 -0.47
C HIS A 111 7.62 -23.25 -1.32
N ALA A 112 8.55 -24.17 -1.26
CA ALA A 112 8.39 -25.51 -1.81
C ALA A 112 8.67 -26.54 -0.71
N ASP A 113 7.84 -27.58 -0.66
CA ASP A 113 8.09 -28.71 0.24
C ASP A 113 9.19 -29.64 -0.34
N PRO A 114 9.64 -30.67 0.40
CA PRO A 114 10.64 -31.61 -0.08
C PRO A 114 10.23 -32.38 -1.36
N THR A 115 8.92 -32.46 -1.65
CA THR A 115 8.39 -33.05 -2.88
C THR A 115 8.31 -32.07 -4.05
N ARG A 116 8.82 -30.84 -3.85
CA ARG A 116 8.80 -29.70 -4.79
C ARG A 116 7.40 -29.18 -5.11
N THR A 117 6.43 -29.45 -4.25
CA THR A 117 5.11 -28.85 -4.36
C THR A 117 5.15 -27.44 -3.78
N ALA A 118 4.85 -26.43 -4.60
CA ALA A 118 4.86 -25.04 -4.19
C ALA A 118 3.60 -24.69 -3.38
N TYR A 119 3.79 -23.94 -2.30
CA TYR A 119 2.70 -23.42 -1.47
C TYR A 119 3.00 -21.97 -1.05
N GLN A 120 1.96 -21.24 -0.64
CA GLN A 120 2.07 -19.87 -0.16
C GLN A 120 1.61 -19.76 1.29
N THR A 121 2.24 -18.86 2.04
CA THR A 121 1.84 -18.48 3.40
C THR A 121 1.66 -16.96 3.46
N VAL A 122 0.81 -16.47 4.36
CA VAL A 122 0.52 -15.03 4.51
C VAL A 122 0.93 -14.59 5.90
N ALA A 123 1.97 -13.77 6.00
CA ALA A 123 2.44 -13.28 7.30
C ALA A 123 1.41 -12.32 7.91
N ALA A 124 1.15 -12.44 9.23
CA ALA A 124 0.22 -11.55 9.94
C ALA A 124 0.61 -10.07 9.87
N THR A 125 1.92 -9.79 9.76
CA THR A 125 2.47 -8.45 9.59
C THR A 125 3.71 -8.51 8.71
N ALA A 126 3.96 -7.47 7.91
CA ALA A 126 5.23 -7.27 7.23
C ALA A 126 5.69 -5.81 7.41
N ARG A 127 6.99 -5.61 7.64
CA ARG A 127 7.57 -4.27 7.76
C ARG A 127 8.22 -3.90 6.43
N VAL A 128 7.83 -2.74 5.90
CA VAL A 128 8.52 -2.13 4.77
C VAL A 128 9.43 -1.04 5.30
N GLU A 129 10.72 -1.18 5.04
CA GLU A 129 11.69 -0.12 5.27
C GLU A 129 11.74 0.76 4.04
N LEU A 130 11.45 2.05 4.24
CA LEU A 130 11.56 3.04 3.18
C LEU A 130 12.85 3.83 3.42
N PRO A 131 13.79 3.87 2.44
CA PRO A 131 14.92 4.77 2.48
C PRO A 131 14.39 6.18 2.16
N VAL A 132 13.92 6.87 3.19
CA VAL A 132 13.44 8.26 3.13
C VAL A 132 14.29 9.15 4.02
#